data_AF-A0A0R2SVB4-F1
#
_entry.id   AF-A0A0R2SVB4-F1
#
_cell.length_a   1.000
_cell.length_b   1.000
_cell.length_c   1.000
_cell.angle_alpha   90.00
_cell.angle_beta   90.00
_cell.angle_gamma   90.00
#
_symmetry.space_group_name_H-M   'P 1'
#
loop_
_entity.id
_entity.type
_entity.pdbx_description
1 polymer ?
#
loop_
_entity_poly.entity_id
_entity_poly.type
_entity_poly.pdbx_seq_one_letter_code
_entity_poly.pdbx_strand_id
1 'polypeptide(L)'
;SFIDLPRDNQKTDLTLSLGLRAERYAQTNLPLVDLLTGDDCVARTMADGWKLVEISNYTLNPSVRNLIIENTNSFRIYQCVRAAKLTWRSDADAASTELEGWVLYHFESRSN
;
A
#
# COMPACT_ATOMS: atom_id res chain seq x y z
N SER A 1 12.68 18.35 0.67
CA SER A 1 12.75 17.16 1.55
C SER A 1 12.76 15.96 0.64
N PHE A 2 13.86 15.21 0.60
CA PHE A 2 13.98 13.99 -0.19
C PHE A 2 13.30 12.89 0.62
N ILE A 3 12.25 12.28 0.07
CA ILE A 3 11.56 11.16 0.73
C ILE A 3 12.52 9.98 0.67
N ASP A 4 13.08 9.62 1.82
CA ASP A 4 13.78 8.35 2.00
C ASP A 4 12.71 7.25 1.84
N LEU A 5 12.75 6.54 0.71
CA LEU A 5 11.87 5.40 0.50
C LEU A 5 12.30 4.29 1.47
N PRO A 6 11.37 3.61 2.16
CA PRO A 6 11.71 2.54 3.09
C PRO A 6 12.53 1.46 2.38
N ARG A 7 13.60 1.00 3.03
CA ARG A 7 14.58 0.07 2.46
C ARG A 7 14.17 -1.40 2.53
N ASP A 8 13.01 -1.72 3.10
CA ASP A 8 12.63 -3.11 3.34
C ASP A 8 11.79 -3.72 2.21
N ASN A 9 12.44 -4.66 1.52
CA ASN A 9 11.87 -5.61 0.56
C ASN A 9 11.02 -6.67 1.29
N GLN A 10 10.02 -6.25 2.07
CA GLN A 10 9.09 -7.20 2.65
C GLN A 10 8.26 -7.84 1.52
N LYS A 11 8.60 -9.07 1.18
CA LYS A 11 7.94 -9.84 0.13
C LYS A 11 6.89 -10.75 0.75
N THR A 12 5.66 -10.67 0.25
CA THR A 12 4.59 -11.62 0.57
C THR A 12 4.32 -12.47 -0.65
N ASP A 13 4.45 -13.79 -0.51
CA ASP A 13 4.16 -14.74 -1.58
C ASP A 13 2.77 -15.36 -1.37
N LEU A 14 1.94 -15.32 -2.42
CA LEU A 14 0.60 -15.89 -2.45
C LEU A 14 0.52 -16.96 -3.55
N THR A 15 0.26 -18.21 -3.17
CA THR A 15 0.05 -19.30 -4.12
C THR A 15 -1.44 -19.54 -4.30
N LEU A 16 -1.94 -19.34 -5.53
CA LEU A 16 -3.36 -19.47 -5.86
C LEU A 16 -3.56 -20.59 -6.89
N SER A 17 -4.49 -21.50 -6.62
CA SER A 17 -4.92 -22.50 -7.60
C SER A 17 -6.03 -21.91 -8.48
N LEU A 18 -5.68 -21.53 -9.70
CA LEU A 18 -6.61 -20.90 -10.66
C LEU A 18 -7.29 -21.91 -11.60
N GLY A 19 -6.98 -23.20 -11.49
CA GLY A 19 -7.60 -24.26 -12.28
C GLY A 19 -9.01 -24.61 -11.79
N LEU A 20 -10.04 -24.15 -12.51
CA LEU A 20 -11.44 -24.46 -12.21
C LEU A 20 -12.09 -25.21 -13.37
N ARG A 21 -12.95 -26.19 -13.04
CA ARG A 21 -13.82 -26.83 -14.03
C ARG A 21 -14.90 -25.85 -14.47
N ALA A 22 -15.41 -26.02 -15.69
CA ALA A 22 -16.55 -25.25 -16.20
C ALA A 22 -17.74 -25.28 -15.21
N GLU A 23 -18.50 -24.18 -15.17
CA GLU A 23 -19.67 -23.98 -14.31
C GLU A 23 -19.39 -24.03 -12.79
N ARG A 24 -18.14 -23.77 -12.37
CA ARG A 24 -17.76 -23.68 -10.94
C ARG A 24 -17.10 -22.35 -10.61
N TYR A 25 -17.20 -21.96 -9.35
CA TYR A 25 -16.43 -20.88 -8.76
C TYR A 25 -15.51 -21.45 -7.68
N ALA A 26 -14.36 -20.80 -7.45
CA ALA A 26 -13.57 -21.00 -6.25
C ALA A 26 -13.44 -19.69 -5.51
N GLN A 27 -13.44 -19.81 -4.20
CA GLN A 27 -13.19 -18.73 -3.28
C GLN A 27 -12.09 -19.20 -2.34
N THR A 28 -11.12 -18.33 -2.08
CA THR A 28 -10.10 -18.56 -1.07
C THR A 28 -9.99 -17.31 -0.21
N ASN A 29 -9.74 -17.51 1.07
CA ASN A 29 -9.37 -16.42 1.95
C ASN A 29 -7.86 -16.26 1.87
N LEU A 30 -7.41 -15.03 1.64
CA LEU A 30 -6.00 -14.71 1.68
C LEU A 30 -5.59 -14.49 3.15
N PRO A 31 -4.35 -14.84 3.52
CA PRO A 31 -3.84 -14.48 4.83
C PRO A 31 -3.87 -12.95 4.98
N LEU A 32 -4.08 -12.49 6.22
CA LEU A 32 -3.94 -11.07 6.53
C LEU A 32 -2.48 -10.67 6.31
N VAL A 33 -2.30 -9.68 5.44
CA VAL A 33 -0.98 -9.08 5.17
C VAL A 33 -0.89 -7.80 5.97
N ASP A 34 0.16 -7.68 6.77
CA ASP A 34 0.46 -6.43 7.45
C ASP A 34 0.99 -5.40 6.45
N LEU A 35 0.22 -4.34 6.24
CA LEU A 35 0.57 -3.24 5.34
C LEU A 35 1.22 -2.06 6.07
N LEU A 36 1.21 -2.05 7.40
CA LEU A 36 1.62 -0.90 8.21
C LEU A 36 3.06 -1.01 8.70
N THR A 37 3.52 -2.23 8.98
CA THR A 37 4.89 -2.45 9.46
C THR A 37 5.93 -2.30 8.35
N GLY A 38 7.11 -1.81 8.71
CA GLY A 38 8.26 -1.66 7.80
C GLY A 38 8.31 -0.34 7.01
N ASP A 39 7.39 0.58 7.28
CA ASP A 39 7.42 1.94 6.73
C ASP A 39 7.64 2.96 7.85
N ASP A 40 8.79 3.64 7.82
CA ASP A 40 9.19 4.61 8.86
C ASP A 40 8.25 5.83 8.92
N CYS A 41 7.71 6.26 7.78
CA CYS A 41 6.75 7.37 7.75
C CYS A 41 5.47 6.97 8.48
N VAL A 42 4.93 5.79 8.17
CA VAL A 42 3.73 5.24 8.82
C VAL A 42 3.98 5.03 10.32
N ALA A 43 5.10 4.38 10.69
CA ALA A 43 5.43 4.10 12.08
C ALA A 43 5.54 5.38 12.92
N ARG A 44 6.25 6.40 12.41
CA ARG A 44 6.37 7.70 13.09
C ARG A 44 5.04 8.43 13.20
N THR A 45 4.25 8.46 12.12
CA THR A 45 2.97 9.18 12.09
C THR A 45 1.97 8.56 13.07
N MET A 46 1.92 7.22 13.17
CA MET A 46 1.11 6.54 14.18
C MET A 46 1.61 6.81 15.61
N ALA A 47 2.93 6.84 15.84
CA ALA A 47 3.51 7.16 17.14
C ALA A 47 3.22 8.60 17.59
N ASP A 48 3.12 9.53 16.64
CA ASP A 48 2.74 10.93 16.86
C ASP A 48 1.22 11.10 17.13
N GLY A 49 0.45 10.01 17.20
CA GLY A 49 -0.96 10.02 17.57
C GLY A 49 -1.92 10.44 16.45
N TRP A 50 -1.47 10.42 15.20
CA TRP A 50 -2.35 10.68 14.06
C TRP A 50 -3.26 9.48 13.80
N LYS A 51 -4.50 9.75 13.37
CA LYS A 51 -5.47 8.73 13.02
C LYS A 51 -5.30 8.32 11.56
N LEU A 52 -4.99 7.06 11.30
CA LEU A 52 -5.08 6.49 9.95
C LEU A 52 -6.54 6.41 9.52
N VAL A 53 -6.90 7.06 8.40
CA VAL A 53 -8.28 7.12 7.90
C VAL A 53 -8.48 6.35 6.61
N GLU A 54 -7.46 6.21 5.77
CA GLU A 54 -7.56 5.55 4.47
C GLU A 54 -6.22 4.94 4.03
N ILE A 55 -6.29 3.79 3.37
CA ILE A 55 -5.17 3.20 2.61
C ILE A 55 -5.67 2.97 1.19
N SER A 56 -4.98 3.57 0.20
CA SER A 56 -5.43 3.56 -1.19
C SER A 56 -4.31 3.20 -2.16
N ASN A 57 -4.66 2.49 -3.23
CA ASN A 57 -3.74 2.09 -4.30
C ASN A 57 -3.69 3.16 -5.41
N TYR A 58 -2.49 3.50 -5.86
CA TYR A 58 -2.22 4.47 -6.90
C TYR A 58 -1.32 3.86 -7.99
N THR A 59 -1.75 3.99 -9.24
CA THR A 59 -0.97 3.56 -10.42
C THR A 59 0.01 4.64 -10.91
N LEU A 60 -0.16 5.88 -10.45
CA LEU A 60 0.72 7.01 -10.77
C LEU A 60 1.48 7.44 -9.52
N ASN A 61 2.76 7.80 -9.69
CA ASN A 61 3.62 8.26 -8.59
C ASN A 61 2.95 9.44 -7.85
N PRO A 62 2.59 9.27 -6.56
CA PRO A 62 1.92 10.31 -5.79
C PRO A 62 2.77 11.55 -5.59
N SER A 63 4.10 11.47 -5.74
CA SER A 63 5.00 12.63 -5.63
C SER A 63 4.73 13.71 -6.69
N VAL A 64 4.02 13.37 -7.77
CA VAL A 64 3.57 14.31 -8.81
C VAL A 64 2.27 15.02 -8.40
N ARG A 65 1.52 14.48 -7.43
CA ARG A 65 0.41 15.14 -6.77
C ARG A 65 0.89 15.62 -5.40
N ASN A 66 1.28 16.89 -5.32
CA ASN A 66 1.60 17.62 -4.09
C ASN A 66 1.12 16.91 -2.82
N LEU A 67 2.06 16.47 -1.97
CA LEU A 67 1.79 16.11 -0.57
C LEU A 67 0.74 17.09 -0.02
N ILE A 68 -0.48 16.62 0.20
CA ILE A 68 -1.54 17.49 0.68
C ILE A 68 -1.37 17.59 2.19
N ILE A 69 -0.47 18.47 2.62
CA ILE A 69 -0.49 18.96 4.01
C ILE A 69 -1.46 20.12 4.02
N GLU A 70 -2.76 19.80 4.08
CA GLU A 70 -3.78 20.82 4.22
C GLU A 70 -3.93 21.16 5.70
N ASN A 71 -3.56 22.39 6.06
CA ASN A 71 -3.86 22.96 7.36
C ASN A 71 -5.23 23.62 7.27
N THR A 72 -6.28 22.80 7.41
CA THR A 72 -7.63 23.36 7.56
C THR A 72 -7.83 23.78 9.01
N ASN A 73 -8.70 24.76 9.26
CA ASN A 73 -8.96 25.25 10.61
C ASN A 73 -9.50 24.17 11.58
N SER A 74 -9.87 22.97 11.09
CA SER A 74 -10.49 21.90 11.86
C SER A 74 -9.69 20.59 11.90
N PHE A 75 -8.82 20.32 10.92
CA PHE A 75 -7.98 19.12 10.89
C PHE A 75 -6.75 19.29 9.99
N ARG A 76 -5.70 18.52 10.29
CA ARG A 76 -4.49 18.40 9.49
C ARG A 76 -4.49 17.08 8.75
N ILE A 77 -4.04 17.10 7.50
CA ILE A 77 -3.83 15.90 6.69
C ILE A 77 -2.32 15.62 6.59
N TYR A 78 -1.94 14.36 6.76
CA TYR A 78 -0.58 13.87 6.49
C TYR A 78 -0.64 12.60 5.65
N GLN A 79 0.29 12.46 4.70
CA GLN A 79 0.29 11.37 3.73
C GLN A 79 1.66 10.69 3.69
N CYS A 80 1.67 9.37 3.89
CA CYS A 80 2.83 8.51 3.64
C CYS A 80 2.64 7.75 2.33
N VAL A 81 3.74 7.54 1.60
CA VAL A 81 3.73 6.87 0.29
C VAL A 81 4.74 5.74 0.30
N ARG A 82 4.31 4.54 -0.11
CA ARG A 82 5.15 3.35 -0.25
C ARG A 82 5.09 2.81 -1.67
N ALA A 83 6.24 2.47 -2.26
CA ALA A 83 6.28 1.76 -3.53
C ALA A 83 5.84 0.30 -3.32
N ALA A 84 5.03 -0.22 -4.24
CA ALA A 84 4.59 -1.59 -4.25
C ALA A 84 4.90 -2.22 -5.61
N LYS A 85 5.41 -3.46 -5.59
CA LYS A 85 5.67 -4.25 -6.78
C LYS A 85 4.92 -5.57 -6.68
N LEU A 86 4.09 -5.85 -7.68
CA LEU A 86 3.35 -7.09 -7.82
C LEU A 86 3.97 -7.90 -8.95
N THR A 87 4.37 -9.13 -8.64
CA THR A 87 4.88 -10.07 -9.64
C THR A 87 3.90 -11.23 -9.75
N TRP A 88 3.26 -11.36 -10.91
CA TRP A 88 2.45 -12.51 -11.26
C TRP A 88 3.30 -13.54 -11.99
N ARG A 89 3.24 -14.78 -11.53
CA ARG A 89 3.87 -15.92 -12.19
C ARG A 89 2.85 -17.03 -12.34
N SER A 90 2.69 -17.51 -13.56
CA SER A 90 1.92 -18.72 -13.86
C SER A 90 2.87 -19.91 -13.87
N ASP A 91 2.42 -21.07 -13.39
CA ASP A 91 3.17 -22.31 -13.57
C ASP A 91 3.08 -22.84 -15.01
N ALA A 92 2.03 -22.43 -15.75
CA ALA A 92 1.81 -22.84 -17.14
C ALA A 92 2.69 -22.06 -18.13
N ASP A 93 3.02 -20.81 -17.81
CA ASP A 93 3.86 -19.94 -18.64
C ASP A 93 5.04 -19.46 -17.81
N ALA A 94 6.27 -19.75 -18.24
CA ALA A 94 7.48 -19.29 -17.55
C ALA A 94 7.65 -17.75 -17.55
N ALA A 95 6.73 -17.02 -18.18
CA ALA A 95 6.67 -15.58 -18.20
C ALA A 95 6.13 -15.03 -16.87
N SER A 96 6.85 -14.08 -16.28
CA SER A 96 6.36 -13.27 -15.17
C SER A 96 5.88 -11.93 -15.68
N THR A 97 4.73 -11.47 -15.20
CA THR A 97 4.25 -10.10 -15.40
C THR A 97 4.52 -9.29 -14.14
N GLU A 98 5.18 -8.16 -14.30
CA GLU A 98 5.45 -7.23 -13.20
C GLU A 98 4.56 -6.00 -13.34
N LEU A 99 3.94 -5.59 -12.23
CA LEU A 99 3.20 -4.35 -12.11
C LEU A 99 3.77 -3.55 -10.95
N GLU A 100 4.12 -2.30 -11.21
CA GLU A 100 4.56 -1.35 -10.19
C GLU A 100 3.39 -0.41 -9.86
N GLY A 101 3.31 -0.03 -8.59
CA GLY A 101 2.30 0.87 -8.08
C GLY A 101 2.75 1.49 -6.76
N TRP A 102 1.83 2.22 -6.14
CA TRP A 102 2.06 2.96 -4.92
C TRP A 102 0.91 2.75 -3.95
N VAL A 103 1.23 2.60 -2.67
CA VAL A 103 0.26 2.61 -1.59
C VAL A 103 0.36 3.96 -0.88
N LEU A 104 -0.78 4.64 -0.76
CA LEU A 104 -0.90 5.90 -0.04
C LEU A 104 -1.61 5.64 1.30
N TYR A 105 -1.03 6.16 2.38
CA TYR A 105 -1.63 6.14 3.71
C TYR A 105 -2.05 7.56 4.07
N HIS A 106 -3.33 7.75 4.32
CA HIS A 106 -3.91 9.04 4.70
C HIS A 106 -4.13 9.07 6.21
N PHE A 107 -3.48 10.03 6.86
CA PHE A 107 -3.63 10.32 8.28
C PHE A 107 -4.31 11.67 8.50
N GLU A 108 -5.19 11.71 9.48
CA GLU A 108 -5.83 12.93 9.96
C GLU A 108 -5.46 13.16 11.44
N SER A 109 -5.25 14.42 11.79
CA SER A 109 -5.14 14.84 13.19
C SER A 109 -6.04 16.05 13.42
N ARG A 110 -6.71 16.10 14.57
CA ARG A 110 -7.49 17.27 14.96
C ARG A 110 -6.53 18.30 15.55
N SER A 111 -6.68 19.54 15.12
CA SER A 111 -6.15 20.68 15.86
C SER A 111 -6.86 20.70 17.22
N ASN A 112 -6.14 20.51 18.32
CA ASN A 112 -6.64 20.90 19.64
C ASN A 112 -6.71 22.42 19.74
#